data_AF-A0A5K1F5P5-F1
#
_entry.id   AF-A0A5K1F5P5-F1
#
_cell.length_a   1.000
_cell.length_b   1.000
_cell.length_c   1.000
_cell.angle_alpha   90.00
_cell.angle_beta   90.00
_cell.angle_gamma   90.00
#
_symmetry.space_group_name_H-M   'P 1'
#
loop_
_entity.id
_entity.type
_entity.pdbx_description
1 polymer ?
#
loop_
_entity_poly.entity_id
_entity_poly.type
_entity_poly.pdbx_seq_one_letter_code
_entity_poly.pdbx_strand_id
1 'polypeptide(L)'
;CYAEKQALGEVSQELLDTQVNPAVWEISGHMVLKRKKDYEDASEDYAWKLLAVVSLSEERFEEVKAYLLEAVDGFILAQEPKKGHTAENLDDVIATATPAEKEDLFQVHGTHAHVHEGCLVLQ
;
A
#
# COMPACT_ATOMS: atom_id res chain seq x y z
N CYS A 1 1.29 -11.18 6.21
CA CYS A 1 1.29 -10.62 4.82
C CYS A 1 0.74 -11.66 3.83
N TYR A 2 0.43 -11.33 2.56
CA TYR A 2 -0.14 -12.32 1.63
C TYR A 2 0.78 -13.54 1.40
N ALA A 3 2.10 -13.34 1.27
CA ALA A 3 3.06 -14.43 1.14
C ALA A 3 3.07 -15.40 2.35
N GLU A 4 2.91 -14.87 3.57
CA GLU A 4 2.77 -15.66 4.79
C GLU A 4 1.47 -16.46 4.79
N LYS A 5 0.34 -15.84 4.40
CA LYS A 5 -0.94 -16.55 4.24
C LYS A 5 -0.86 -17.68 3.22
N GLN A 6 -0.13 -17.49 2.12
CA GLN A 6 0.14 -18.55 1.15
C GLN A 6 0.95 -19.70 1.76
N ALA A 7 2.00 -19.39 2.53
CA ALA A 7 2.83 -20.40 3.20
C ALA A 7 2.05 -21.20 4.27
N LEU A 8 1.08 -20.56 4.92
CA LEU A 8 0.19 -21.17 5.92
C LEU A 8 -1.00 -21.92 5.29
N GLY A 9 -1.20 -21.83 3.97
CA GLY A 9 -2.33 -22.48 3.29
C GLY A 9 -3.69 -21.80 3.56
N GLU A 10 -3.69 -20.55 4.00
CA GLU A 10 -4.91 -19.77 4.28
C GLU A 10 -5.54 -19.16 3.03
N VAL A 11 -4.87 -19.28 1.88
CA VAL A 11 -5.31 -18.74 0.59
C VAL A 11 -5.97 -19.83 -0.23
N SER A 12 -7.18 -19.58 -0.75
CA SER A 12 -7.91 -20.54 -1.57
C SER A 12 -7.18 -20.84 -2.88
N GLN A 13 -7.36 -22.06 -3.41
CA GLN A 13 -6.75 -22.46 -4.68
C GLN A 13 -7.19 -21.54 -5.84
N GLU A 14 -8.45 -21.10 -5.83
CA GLU A 14 -8.98 -20.14 -6.80
C GLU A 14 -8.13 -18.86 -6.89
N LEU A 15 -7.74 -18.28 -5.74
CA LEU A 15 -6.91 -17.09 -5.68
C LEU A 15 -5.45 -17.37 -6.02
N LEU A 16 -4.91 -18.53 -5.61
CA LEU A 16 -3.56 -18.96 -5.99
C LEU A 16 -3.43 -19.11 -7.52
N ASP A 17 -4.45 -19.63 -8.18
CA ASP A 17 -4.45 -19.86 -9.62
C ASP A 17 -4.49 -18.56 -10.45
N THR A 18 -4.89 -17.44 -9.85
CA THR A 18 -4.79 -16.11 -10.49
C THR A 18 -3.34 -15.72 -10.75
N GLN A 19 -2.41 -16.28 -9.96
CA GLN A 19 -0.98 -15.96 -9.97
C GLN A 19 -0.69 -14.47 -9.74
N VAL A 20 -1.64 -13.73 -9.18
CA VAL A 20 -1.48 -12.34 -8.78
C VAL A 20 -1.03 -12.35 -7.32
N ASN A 21 -0.02 -11.53 -7.03
CA ASN A 21 0.32 -11.15 -5.66
C ASN A 21 -0.12 -9.70 -5.50
N PRO A 22 -1.33 -9.45 -4.97
CA PRO A 22 -1.89 -8.11 -4.89
C PRO A 22 -0.95 -7.21 -4.09
N ALA A 23 -0.55 -6.11 -4.73
CA ALA A 23 0.37 -5.13 -4.19
C ALA A 23 -0.33 -3.78 -4.04
N VAL A 24 0.47 -2.74 -3.78
CA VAL A 24 0.02 -1.33 -3.73
C VAL A 24 -0.81 -0.93 -4.97
N TRP A 25 -0.54 -1.55 -6.13
CA TRP A 25 -1.25 -1.28 -7.38
C TRP A 25 -2.74 -1.59 -7.27
N GLU A 26 -3.09 -2.76 -6.73
CA GLU A 26 -4.48 -3.19 -6.51
C GLU A 26 -5.20 -2.34 -5.45
N ILE A 27 -4.49 -1.89 -4.42
CA ILE A 27 -5.07 -1.02 -3.38
C ILE A 27 -5.42 0.36 -3.96
N SER A 28 -4.69 0.82 -4.97
CA SER A 28 -4.96 2.08 -5.68
C SER A 28 -6.13 2.02 -6.67
N GLY A 29 -6.83 0.88 -6.75
CA GLY A 29 -7.96 0.67 -7.66
C GLY A 29 -7.59 0.01 -8.99
N HIS A 30 -6.34 -0.36 -9.21
CA HIS A 30 -5.89 -0.99 -10.46
C HIS A 30 -5.70 -2.50 -10.30
N MET A 31 -6.55 -3.31 -10.93
CA MET A 31 -6.44 -4.76 -10.86
C MET A 31 -5.63 -5.36 -12.01
N VAL A 32 -4.56 -6.10 -11.70
CA VAL A 32 -3.85 -6.91 -12.68
C VAL A 32 -4.52 -8.28 -12.80
N LEU A 33 -4.96 -8.66 -14.01
CA LEU A 33 -5.59 -9.95 -14.29
C LEU A 33 -4.75 -10.69 -15.34
N LYS A 34 -4.19 -11.85 -14.95
CA LYS A 34 -3.26 -12.60 -15.82
C LYS A 34 -3.96 -13.56 -16.76
N ARG A 35 -5.08 -14.17 -16.33
CA ARG A 35 -5.82 -15.14 -17.16
C ARG A 35 -6.99 -14.44 -17.82
N LYS A 36 -7.28 -14.83 -19.06
CA LYS A 36 -8.44 -14.34 -19.81
C LYS A 36 -9.76 -14.55 -19.04
N LYS A 37 -9.89 -15.72 -18.38
CA LYS A 37 -11.06 -16.03 -17.56
C LYS A 37 -11.24 -15.04 -16.42
N ASP A 38 -10.17 -14.68 -15.71
CA ASP A 38 -10.26 -13.72 -14.58
C ASP A 38 -10.68 -12.33 -15.06
N TYR A 39 -10.26 -11.97 -16.28
CA TYR A 39 -10.69 -10.74 -16.95
C TYR A 39 -12.18 -10.78 -17.35
N GLU A 40 -12.62 -11.89 -17.95
CA GLU A 40 -14.02 -12.05 -18.38
C GLU A 40 -14.99 -12.14 -17.21
N ASP A 41 -14.56 -12.73 -16.09
CA ASP A 41 -15.36 -12.91 -14.87
C ASP A 41 -15.15 -11.77 -13.84
N ALA A 42 -14.38 -10.73 -14.20
CA ALA A 42 -14.06 -9.62 -13.31
C ALA A 42 -15.32 -8.92 -12.82
N SER A 43 -15.42 -8.74 -11.50
CA SER A 43 -16.55 -8.11 -10.83
C SER A 43 -16.10 -7.42 -9.55
N GLU A 44 -16.95 -6.55 -9.01
CA GLU A 44 -16.69 -5.90 -7.72
C GLU A 44 -16.55 -6.92 -6.58
N ASP A 45 -17.41 -7.94 -6.54
CA ASP A 45 -17.32 -9.04 -5.58
C ASP A 45 -15.98 -9.78 -5.67
N TYR A 46 -15.46 -9.99 -6.89
CA TYR A 46 -14.15 -10.59 -7.09
C TYR A 46 -13.04 -9.68 -6.52
N ALA A 47 -13.09 -8.39 -6.83
CA ALA A 47 -12.13 -7.41 -6.33
C ALA A 47 -12.14 -7.36 -4.79
N TRP A 48 -13.32 -7.31 -4.17
CA TRP A 48 -13.47 -7.29 -2.72
C TRP A 48 -12.93 -8.56 -2.05
N LYS A 49 -13.23 -9.74 -2.61
CA LYS A 49 -12.70 -11.00 -2.09
C LYS A 49 -11.17 -11.02 -2.14
N LEU A 50 -10.58 -10.59 -3.26
CA LEU A 50 -9.13 -10.53 -3.41
C LEU A 50 -8.51 -9.57 -2.37
N LEU A 51 -9.03 -8.34 -2.29
CA LEU A 51 -8.53 -7.31 -1.39
C LEU A 51 -8.68 -7.69 0.09
N ALA A 52 -9.77 -8.37 0.45
CA ALA A 52 -9.97 -8.86 1.82
C ALA A 52 -8.93 -9.90 2.23
N VAL A 53 -8.59 -10.85 1.34
CA VAL A 53 -7.62 -11.92 1.65
C VAL A 53 -6.20 -11.39 1.82
N VAL A 54 -5.84 -10.34 1.08
CA VAL A 54 -4.50 -9.73 1.18
C VAL A 54 -4.36 -8.69 2.28
N SER A 55 -5.48 -8.20 2.79
CA SER A 55 -5.51 -7.25 3.90
C SER A 55 -5.08 -7.88 5.22
N LEU A 56 -4.57 -7.04 6.12
CA LEU A 56 -4.34 -7.45 7.50
C LEU A 56 -5.69 -7.59 8.22
N SER A 57 -5.74 -8.49 9.21
CA SER A 57 -6.82 -8.44 10.19
C SER A 57 -6.71 -7.17 11.02
N GLU A 58 -7.82 -6.74 11.61
CA GLU A 58 -7.86 -5.58 12.50
C GLU A 58 -6.83 -5.67 13.62
N GLU A 59 -6.74 -6.81 14.30
CA GLU A 59 -5.75 -7.07 15.36
C GLU A 59 -4.31 -6.85 14.88
N ARG A 60 -3.96 -7.43 13.72
CA ARG A 60 -2.60 -7.28 13.15
C ARG A 60 -2.34 -5.86 12.67
N PHE A 61 -3.36 -5.15 12.20
CA PHE A 61 -3.24 -3.76 11.81
C PHE A 61 -2.97 -2.86 13.03
N GLU A 62 -3.71 -3.06 14.13
CA GLU A 62 -3.50 -2.34 15.39
C GLU A 62 -2.09 -2.58 15.95
N GLU A 63 -1.61 -3.83 15.91
CA GLU A 63 -0.25 -4.17 16.34
C GLU A 63 0.82 -3.47 15.50
N VAL A 64 0.70 -3.49 14.16
CA VAL A 64 1.65 -2.82 13.27
C VAL A 64 1.63 -1.30 13.47
N LYS A 65 0.45 -0.73 13.68
CA LYS A 65 0.30 0.69 13.99
C LYS A 65 0.98 1.06 15.30
N ALA A 66 0.86 0.23 16.34
CA ALA A 66 1.54 0.43 17.62
C ALA A 66 3.07 0.43 17.46
N TYR A 67 3.63 -0.54 16.72
CA TYR A 67 5.08 -0.58 16.45
C TYR A 67 5.56 0.66 15.69
N LEU A 68 4.76 1.15 14.75
CA LEU A 68 5.12 2.36 13.99
C LEU A 68 5.13 3.60 14.89
N LEU A 69 4.12 3.75 15.76
CA LEU A 69 4.07 4.86 16.72
C LEU A 69 5.24 4.79 17.70
N GLU A 70 5.55 3.62 18.25
CA GLU A 70 6.70 3.43 19.14
C GLU A 70 8.03 3.78 18.44
N ALA A 71 8.20 3.34 17.19
CA ALA A 71 9.40 3.63 16.41
C ALA A 71 9.55 5.13 16.11
N VAL A 72 8.44 5.82 15.82
CA VAL A 72 8.42 7.27 15.61
C VAL A 72 8.75 8.01 16.90
N ASP A 73 8.16 7.62 18.03
CA ASP A 73 8.44 8.21 19.34
C ASP A 73 9.91 8.03 19.73
N GLY A 74 10.45 6.82 19.55
CA GLY A 74 11.87 6.55 19.75
C GLY A 74 12.78 7.37 18.84
N PHE A 75 12.36 7.63 17.60
CA PHE A 75 13.10 8.49 16.66
C PHE A 75 13.05 9.96 17.07
N ILE A 76 11.91 10.46 17.55
CA ILE A 76 11.75 11.85 18.02
C ILE A 76 12.57 12.07 19.31
N LEU A 77 12.56 11.11 20.24
CA LEU A 77 13.32 11.20 21.49
C LEU A 77 14.84 11.05 21.30
N ALA A 78 15.28 10.41 20.21
CA ALA A 78 16.70 10.28 19.85
C ALA A 78 17.26 11.49 19.09
N GLN A 79 16.41 12.42 18.63
CA GLN A 79 16.85 13.70 18.11
C GLN A 79 16.94 14.71 19.25
N GLU A 80 18.18 15.06 19.65
CA GLU A 80 18.45 16.20 20.53
C GLU A 80 17.66 17.44 20.06
N PRO A 81 17.02 18.20 20.96
CA PRO A 81 16.08 19.25 20.58
C PRO A 81 16.77 20.33 19.74
N LYS A 82 16.52 20.35 18.43
CA LYS A 82 16.68 21.57 17.65
C LYS A 82 15.58 22.52 18.08
N LYS A 83 16.00 23.57 18.79
CA LYS A 83 15.18 24.62 19.37
C LYS A 83 14.20 25.23 18.33
N GLY A 84 12.89 24.99 18.53
CA GLY A 84 11.74 25.65 17.88
C GLY A 84 11.27 24.90 16.61
N HIS A 85 10.01 24.51 16.41
CA HIS A 85 8.72 25.07 16.79
C HIS A 85 7.74 23.91 17.10
N THR A 86 6.87 24.06 18.09
CA THR A 86 5.80 23.09 18.38
C THR A 86 4.76 23.12 17.26
N ALA A 87 4.68 22.06 16.45
CA ALA A 87 3.56 21.81 15.55
C ALA A 87 2.77 20.65 16.16
N GLU A 88 1.53 20.93 16.57
CA GLU A 88 0.74 20.00 17.40
C GLU A 88 -0.09 19.02 16.54
N ASN A 89 -0.04 19.08 15.20
CA ASN A 89 -0.72 18.14 14.29
C ASN A 89 -0.04 18.01 12.90
N LEU A 90 -0.34 16.89 12.20
CA LEU A 90 0.20 16.53 10.88
C LEU A 90 -0.09 17.57 9.78
N ASP A 91 -1.21 18.29 9.88
CA ASP A 91 -1.58 19.36 8.94
C ASP A 91 -0.64 20.57 9.01
N ASP A 92 -0.08 20.86 10.19
CA ASP A 92 0.85 21.97 10.39
C ASP A 92 2.23 21.68 9.78
N VAL A 93 2.62 20.41 9.71
CA VAL A 93 3.89 19.95 9.11
C VAL A 93 3.84 20.11 7.59
N ILE A 94 2.69 19.84 6.96
CA ILE A 94 2.51 19.99 5.50
C ILE A 94 2.44 21.48 5.12
N ALA A 95 1.87 22.32 5.97
CA ALA A 95 1.76 23.76 5.75
C ALA A 95 3.13 24.48 5.85
N THR A 96 4.06 23.96 6.65
CA THR A 96 5.36 24.61 6.94
C THR A 96 6.53 24.11 6.09
N ALA A 97 6.38 23.00 5.37
CA ALA A 97 7.38 22.49 4.44
C ALA A 97 7.61 23.45 3.25
N THR A 98 8.88 23.72 2.94
CA THR A 98 9.25 24.54 1.79
C THR A 98 8.95 23.80 0.46
N PRO A 99 8.74 24.51 -0.67
CA PRO A 99 8.40 23.87 -1.93
C PRO A 99 9.39 22.78 -2.37
N ALA A 100 10.67 22.92 -2.01
CA ALA A 100 11.72 21.95 -2.33
C ALA A 100 11.60 20.64 -1.52
N GLU A 101 11.10 20.69 -0.29
CA GLU A 101 10.92 19.51 0.57
C GLU A 101 9.67 18.70 0.18
N LYS A 102 8.71 19.32 -0.52
CA LYS A 102 7.50 18.64 -1.05
C LYS A 102 7.78 17.84 -2.33
N GLU A 103 8.76 18.26 -3.14
CA GLU A 103 9.12 17.54 -4.38
C GLU A 103 9.94 16.27 -4.09
N ASP A 104 10.79 16.28 -3.06
CA ASP A 104 11.68 15.14 -2.75
C ASP A 104 10.90 13.92 -2.21
N LEU A 105 9.72 14.14 -1.61
CA LEU A 105 8.85 13.06 -1.14
C LEU A 105 8.08 12.35 -2.27
N PHE A 106 7.88 13.03 -3.41
CA PHE A 106 7.11 12.52 -4.55
C PHE A 106 7.98 12.00 -5.71
N GLN A 107 9.31 12.15 -5.65
CA GLN A 107 10.24 11.88 -6.75
C GLN A 107 11.11 10.63 -6.56
N VAL A 108 10.60 9.56 -5.92
CA VAL A 108 11.24 8.24 -6.03
C VAL A 108 10.89 7.62 -7.39
N HIS A 109 11.60 8.11 -8.41
CA HIS A 109 11.99 7.43 -9.65
C HIS A 109 10.87 6.71 -10.44
N GLY A 110 10.05 7.50 -11.15
CA GLY A 110 9.34 7.03 -12.32
C GLY A 110 10.29 6.78 -13.50
N THR A 111 10.83 5.57 -13.62
CA THR A 111 11.44 5.12 -14.87
C THR A 111 10.34 4.77 -15.87
N HIS A 112 10.40 5.42 -17.04
CA HIS A 112 9.50 5.25 -18.17
C HIS A 112 9.20 3.76 -18.46
N ALA A 113 8.03 3.28 -18.03
CA ALA A 113 7.49 2.02 -18.50
C ALA A 113 6.85 2.26 -19.86
N HIS A 114 7.46 1.72 -20.91
CA HIS A 114 6.85 1.62 -22.23
C HIS A 114 5.63 0.69 -22.09
N VAL A 115 4.43 1.27 -22.04
CA VAL A 115 3.18 0.51 -21.91
C VAL A 115 2.92 -0.20 -23.23
N HIS A 116 3.05 -1.53 -23.23
CA HIS A 116 2.62 -2.37 -24.34
C HIS A 116 1.08 -2.43 -24.33
N GLU A 117 0.45 -2.25 -25.50
CA GLU A 117 -1.01 -2.23 -25.68
C GLU A 117 -1.69 -3.42 -24.98
N GLY A 118 -2.63 -3.14 -24.06
CA GLY A 118 -3.44 -4.17 -23.40
C GLY A 118 -3.92 -3.87 -21.98
N CYS A 119 -3.47 -2.80 -21.33
CA CYS A 119 -3.95 -2.43 -20.00
C CYS A 119 -5.24 -1.60 -20.09
N LEU A 120 -6.38 -2.18 -19.73
CA LEU A 120 -7.63 -1.46 -19.58
C LEU A 120 -7.70 -0.88 -18.16
N VAL A 121 -7.63 0.45 -18.08
CA VAL A 121 -7.94 1.21 -16.86
C VAL A 121 -9.45 1.33 -16.79
N LEU A 122 -10.08 0.65 -15.83
CA LEU A 122 -11.48 0.88 -15.51
C LEU A 122 -11.55 2.14 -14.64
N GLN A 123 -12.18 3.19 -15.16
CA GLN A 123 -12.47 4.45 -14.46
C GLN A 123 -13.75 4.35 -13.64
#